data_AF-A0A7J9CCV7-F1
#
_entry.id   AF-A0A7J9CCV7-F1
#
_cell.length_a   1.000
_cell.length_b   1.000
_cell.length_c   1.000
_cell.angle_alpha   90.00
_cell.angle_beta   90.00
_cell.angle_gamma   90.00
#
_symmetry.space_group_name_H-M   'P 1'
#
loop_
_entity.id
_entity.type
_entity.pdbx_description
1 polymer ?
#
loop_
_entity_poly.entity_id
_entity_poly.type
_entity_poly.pdbx_seq_one_letter_code
_entity_poly.pdbx_strand_id
1 'polypeptide(L)'
;MTANSTLLATQCAAVVAVPQRCQPTSRFATGYQQLRTNLVTTKTYKPTIRAAGALVSKPSQLHANLVPKRNKMVVFAYPETKTIEISTNGFPEFIECTINNESGKTLELDWSEPFLGSEEFVGIQDKVEENSSFQQQAASEGSDRCASGYVTYKIEDNLRWIIAWRNAMDERNKVYTEIISGAKTGSIDKLVRKSNDRSSFQKHDMYAADAEIDPTSSRPTVKAKLTIKPK
;
A
#
# COMPACT_ATOMS: atom_id res chain seq x y z
N MET A 1 -39.66 31.37 -45.31
CA MET A 1 -40.95 31.42 -44.60
C MET A 1 -41.69 30.14 -45.00
N THR A 2 -42.24 29.31 -44.12
CA THR A 2 -42.67 29.49 -42.72
C THR A 2 -42.17 28.35 -41.81
N ALA A 3 -42.14 28.59 -40.50
CA ALA A 3 -41.89 27.56 -39.49
C ALA A 3 -43.18 26.78 -39.15
N ASN A 4 -43.05 25.63 -38.48
CA ASN A 4 -44.01 25.21 -37.45
C ASN A 4 -43.36 24.17 -36.52
N SER A 5 -43.05 24.59 -35.30
CA SER A 5 -42.57 23.74 -34.21
C SER A 5 -43.77 23.23 -33.41
N THR A 6 -43.90 21.93 -33.20
CA THR A 6 -44.91 21.36 -32.28
C THR A 6 -44.33 21.15 -30.88
N LEU A 7 -45.19 21.37 -29.87
CA LEU A 7 -44.85 21.60 -28.47
C LEU A 7 -45.57 20.59 -27.56
N LEU A 8 -45.08 20.48 -26.32
CA LEU A 8 -45.78 20.03 -25.10
C LEU A 8 -46.19 18.54 -24.98
N ALA A 9 -45.62 17.90 -23.95
CA ALA A 9 -46.41 17.32 -22.87
C ALA A 9 -45.60 17.30 -21.55
N THR A 10 -45.81 18.31 -20.70
CA THR A 10 -45.30 18.32 -19.32
C THR A 10 -46.33 17.65 -18.40
N GLN A 11 -45.89 16.75 -17.51
CA GLN A 11 -46.72 16.32 -16.37
C GLN A 11 -46.00 16.57 -15.05
N CYS A 12 -46.46 17.58 -14.32
CA CYS A 12 -46.18 17.76 -12.91
C CYS A 12 -47.30 17.09 -12.11
N ALA A 13 -46.98 16.20 -11.18
CA ALA A 13 -47.92 15.71 -10.17
C ALA A 13 -47.57 16.37 -8.83
N ALA A 14 -48.54 17.08 -8.25
CA ALA A 14 -48.32 17.88 -7.04
C ALA A 14 -48.59 17.10 -5.74
N VAL A 15 -47.95 17.59 -4.68
CA VAL A 15 -48.06 17.19 -3.27
C VAL A 15 -49.51 17.03 -2.79
N VAL A 16 -49.76 15.99 -2.00
CA VAL A 16 -50.79 16.02 -0.94
C VAL A 16 -50.15 15.55 0.37
N ALA A 17 -50.20 16.41 1.39
CA ALA A 17 -49.83 16.07 2.77
C ALA A 17 -51.10 16.08 3.64
N VAL A 18 -51.21 15.13 4.58
CA VAL A 18 -52.26 15.12 5.62
C VAL A 18 -51.62 14.86 6.99
N PRO A 19 -51.86 15.72 8.01
CA PRO A 19 -51.23 15.61 9.34
C PRO A 19 -52.18 15.08 10.44
N GLN A 20 -51.66 15.03 11.69
CA GLN A 20 -52.34 14.87 13.01
C GLN A 20 -52.62 13.43 13.52
N ARG A 21 -52.56 13.10 14.84
CA ARG A 21 -51.88 13.71 16.03
C ARG A 21 -51.91 12.72 17.24
N CYS A 22 -50.99 12.93 18.21
CA CYS A 22 -51.09 12.66 19.66
C CYS A 22 -51.25 11.24 20.28
N GLN A 23 -50.11 10.65 20.72
CA GLN A 23 -49.70 10.39 22.14
C GLN A 23 -50.57 9.46 23.10
N PRO A 24 -50.11 9.05 24.32
CA PRO A 24 -49.14 7.94 24.53
C PRO A 24 -49.41 7.03 25.78
N THR A 25 -48.56 6.01 26.02
CA THR A 25 -48.28 5.45 27.37
C THR A 25 -46.94 4.67 27.32
N SER A 26 -45.80 5.22 27.78
CA SER A 26 -45.23 5.04 29.14
C SER A 26 -45.28 3.57 29.60
N ARG A 27 -44.19 2.81 29.79
CA ARG A 27 -42.99 2.98 30.64
C ARG A 27 -41.94 1.89 30.29
N PHE A 28 -40.67 1.86 30.72
CA PHE A 28 -39.80 2.74 31.50
C PHE A 28 -38.35 2.51 31.00
N ALA A 29 -37.52 3.54 30.83
CA ALA A 29 -36.06 3.42 30.71
C ALA A 29 -35.34 4.76 30.99
N THR A 30 -35.22 5.11 32.26
CA THR A 30 -34.12 5.98 32.72
C THR A 30 -32.79 5.29 32.41
N GLY A 31 -31.76 5.90 31.83
CA GLY A 31 -31.55 7.31 31.53
C GLY A 31 -30.18 7.72 32.07
N TYR A 32 -29.20 7.93 31.18
CA TYR A 32 -28.02 8.76 31.42
C TYR A 32 -27.45 9.18 30.07
N GLN A 33 -27.45 10.48 29.82
CA GLN A 33 -26.83 11.11 28.66
C GLN A 33 -25.64 11.96 29.17
N GLN A 34 -24.61 12.12 28.32
CA GLN A 34 -23.38 12.91 28.58
C GLN A 34 -22.41 12.22 29.57
N LEU A 35 -21.11 12.13 29.29
CA LEU A 35 -20.22 13.20 28.81
C LEU A 35 -19.31 12.81 27.65
N ARG A 36 -19.05 13.78 26.76
CA ARG A 36 -17.90 13.75 25.85
C ARG A 36 -16.64 14.08 26.64
N THR A 37 -15.59 13.26 26.48
CA THR A 37 -14.20 13.70 26.73
C THR A 37 -13.32 13.23 25.59
N ASN A 38 -13.00 14.17 24.69
CA ASN A 38 -11.91 13.99 23.72
C ASN A 38 -10.60 14.04 24.49
N LEU A 39 -9.95 12.90 24.74
CA LEU A 39 -8.61 12.88 25.35
C LEU A 39 -7.55 13.13 24.25
N VAL A 40 -7.47 14.39 23.80
CA VAL A 40 -6.35 14.86 22.99
C VAL A 40 -5.08 14.69 23.83
N THR A 41 -4.24 13.71 23.47
CA THR A 41 -2.96 13.48 24.14
C THR A 41 -1.84 13.96 23.23
N THR A 42 -1.55 15.26 23.27
CA THR A 42 -0.35 15.83 22.66
C THR A 42 0.90 15.35 23.41
N LYS A 43 1.44 14.19 23.04
CA LYS A 43 2.73 13.73 23.54
C LYS A 43 3.88 14.26 22.69
N THR A 44 4.44 15.38 23.14
CA THR A 44 5.82 15.76 22.81
C THR A 44 6.76 14.67 23.34
N TYR A 45 7.21 13.76 22.46
CA TYR A 45 8.04 12.63 22.89
C TYR A 45 9.54 12.92 22.74
N LYS A 46 10.17 13.31 23.85
CA LYS A 46 11.60 13.09 24.06
C LYS A 46 11.77 11.72 24.73
N PRO A 47 12.47 10.73 24.15
CA PRO A 47 12.78 9.50 24.84
C PRO A 47 13.89 9.75 25.88
N THR A 48 13.53 9.82 27.15
CA THR A 48 14.47 9.64 28.26
C THR A 48 14.39 8.18 28.71
N ILE A 49 15.46 7.43 28.52
CA ILE A 49 15.58 6.03 28.94
C ILE A 49 15.49 5.97 30.48
N ARG A 50 14.56 5.17 31.03
CA ARG A 50 14.59 4.72 32.43
C ARG A 50 14.20 3.26 32.57
N ALA A 51 14.85 2.63 33.55
CA ALA A 51 14.94 1.19 33.73
C ALA A 51 13.65 0.52 34.22
N ALA A 52 13.69 -0.82 34.23
CA ALA A 52 12.61 -1.69 34.67
C ALA A 52 12.06 -1.32 36.06
N GLY A 53 10.74 -1.15 36.13
CA GLY A 53 9.98 -1.05 37.38
C GLY A 53 8.84 -2.05 37.37
N ALA A 54 8.84 -2.99 38.30
CA ALA A 54 7.78 -3.98 38.42
C ALA A 54 6.47 -3.31 38.90
N LEU A 55 5.42 -3.39 38.10
CA LEU A 55 4.09 -2.92 38.48
C LEU A 55 3.42 -3.93 39.43
N VAL A 56 3.66 -3.76 40.73
CA VAL A 56 2.95 -4.49 41.78
C VAL A 56 1.54 -3.90 41.91
N SER A 57 0.54 -4.60 41.39
CA SER A 57 -0.88 -4.29 41.66
C SER A 57 -1.25 -4.74 43.08
N LYS A 58 -2.08 -3.95 43.77
CA LYS A 58 -2.58 -4.28 45.11
C LYS A 58 -3.57 -5.45 45.03
N PRO A 59 -3.53 -6.43 45.96
CA PRO A 59 -4.52 -7.50 46.00
C PRO A 59 -5.86 -6.96 46.49
N SER A 60 -6.91 -7.08 45.68
CA SER A 60 -8.29 -6.99 46.15
C SER A 60 -8.67 -8.29 46.86
N GLN A 61 -9.05 -8.21 48.14
CA GLN A 61 -9.55 -9.37 48.86
C GLN A 61 -10.95 -9.73 48.36
N LEU A 62 -11.08 -10.87 47.67
CA LEU A 62 -12.34 -11.57 47.47
C LEU A 62 -12.38 -12.79 48.39
N HIS A 63 -13.51 -12.98 49.06
CA HIS A 63 -13.70 -14.05 50.05
C HIS A 63 -13.49 -15.45 49.43
N ALA A 64 -12.76 -16.29 50.14
CA ALA A 64 -12.47 -17.65 49.71
C ALA A 64 -13.66 -18.61 49.95
N ASN A 65 -13.89 -19.52 49.00
CA ASN A 65 -14.50 -20.83 49.27
C ASN A 65 -14.09 -21.88 48.20
N LEU A 66 -13.23 -22.81 48.62
CA LEU A 66 -13.12 -24.23 48.22
C LEU A 66 -13.20 -24.64 46.73
N VAL A 67 -12.08 -25.13 46.19
CA VAL A 67 -11.83 -26.49 45.61
C VAL A 67 -10.56 -26.45 44.72
N PRO A 68 -9.56 -27.33 44.90
CA PRO A 68 -8.32 -27.28 44.13
C PRO A 68 -8.46 -27.94 42.75
N LYS A 69 -8.80 -27.16 41.72
CA LYS A 69 -8.59 -27.58 40.32
C LYS A 69 -7.11 -27.40 39.94
N ARG A 70 -6.53 -28.41 39.29
CA ARG A 70 -5.17 -28.40 38.74
C ARG A 70 -4.91 -27.11 37.95
N ASN A 71 -4.01 -26.25 38.44
CA ASN A 71 -3.51 -25.11 37.68
C ASN A 71 -2.72 -25.60 36.46
N LYS A 72 -3.36 -25.63 35.29
CA LYS A 72 -2.64 -25.61 34.02
C LYS A 72 -2.17 -24.18 33.80
N MET A 73 -0.91 -23.92 34.15
CA MET A 73 -0.27 -22.64 33.86
C MET A 73 -0.14 -22.50 32.33
N VAL A 74 -1.00 -21.68 31.72
CA VAL A 74 -0.87 -21.33 30.30
C VAL A 74 0.27 -20.34 30.20
N VAL A 75 1.45 -20.85 29.86
CA VAL A 75 2.58 -20.02 29.45
C VAL A 75 2.22 -19.44 28.08
N PHE A 76 1.80 -18.18 28.07
CA PHE A 76 1.77 -17.41 26.84
C PHE A 76 3.22 -17.14 26.42
N ALA A 77 3.74 -18.00 25.54
CA ALA A 77 4.90 -17.63 24.74
C ALA A 77 4.48 -16.42 23.91
N TYR A 78 5.03 -15.25 24.23
CA TYR A 78 4.98 -14.12 23.30
C TYR A 78 5.62 -14.58 22.00
N PRO A 79 4.96 -14.44 20.84
CA PRO A 79 5.63 -14.71 19.58
C PRO A 79 6.86 -13.81 19.52
N GLU A 80 8.02 -14.40 19.24
CA GLU A 80 9.26 -13.65 19.10
C GLU A 80 9.02 -12.51 18.12
N THR A 81 9.04 -11.28 18.63
CA THR A 81 8.87 -10.10 17.80
C THR A 81 10.08 -10.05 16.89
N LYS A 82 9.94 -10.54 15.66
CA LYS A 82 10.88 -10.23 14.58
C LYS A 82 10.98 -8.71 14.55
N THR A 83 12.11 -8.20 15.01
CA THR A 83 12.50 -6.82 14.83
C THR A 83 12.64 -6.61 13.33
N ILE A 84 11.56 -6.15 12.71
CA ILE A 84 11.64 -5.51 11.42
C ILE A 84 12.46 -4.26 11.69
N GLU A 85 13.70 -4.24 11.21
CA GLU A 85 14.48 -3.01 11.12
C GLU A 85 13.79 -2.15 10.06
N ILE A 86 12.77 -1.41 10.50
CA ILE A 86 12.14 -0.32 9.76
C ILE A 86 13.20 0.79 9.74
N SER A 87 13.90 0.88 8.62
CA SER A 87 15.06 1.76 8.46
C SER A 87 14.91 2.67 7.24
N THR A 88 13.68 2.99 6.86
CA THR A 88 13.34 4.21 6.11
C THR A 88 13.73 5.42 6.96
N ASN A 89 14.91 5.99 6.68
CA ASN A 89 15.42 7.18 7.35
C ASN A 89 14.69 8.47 6.89
N GLY A 90 13.37 8.48 6.97
CA GLY A 90 12.49 9.57 6.55
C GLY A 90 11.24 9.10 5.82
N PHE A 91 10.35 10.05 5.52
CA PHE A 91 9.20 9.82 4.64
C PHE A 91 9.68 9.48 3.22
N PRO A 92 8.98 8.62 2.47
CA PRO A 92 9.27 8.42 1.05
C PRO A 92 9.06 9.76 0.31
N GLU A 93 10.07 10.22 -0.42
CA GLU A 93 10.02 11.48 -1.18
C GLU A 93 9.86 11.22 -2.68
N PHE A 94 10.82 10.50 -3.25
CA PHE A 94 10.80 10.06 -4.63
C PHE A 94 11.57 8.74 -4.78
N ILE A 95 11.47 8.15 -5.96
CA ILE A 95 12.26 7.00 -6.38
C ILE A 95 12.80 7.27 -7.78
N GLU A 96 14.07 6.94 -7.99
CA GLU A 96 14.70 6.94 -9.31
C GLU A 96 14.69 5.52 -9.86
N CYS A 97 14.35 5.35 -11.14
CA CYS A 97 14.35 4.06 -11.81
C CYS A 97 15.35 4.10 -12.96
N THR A 98 16.38 3.26 -12.91
CA THR A 98 17.36 3.07 -13.97
C THR A 98 17.11 1.73 -14.65
N ILE A 99 16.89 1.76 -15.96
CA ILE A 99 16.73 0.61 -16.84
C ILE A 99 18.04 0.41 -17.60
N ASN A 100 18.63 -0.77 -17.49
CA ASN A 100 19.78 -1.20 -18.29
C ASN A 100 19.36 -2.41 -19.15
N ASN A 101 19.49 -2.26 -20.46
CA ASN A 101 19.03 -3.21 -21.46
C ASN A 101 20.21 -3.81 -22.22
N GLU A 102 20.71 -4.94 -21.74
CA GLU A 102 21.76 -5.73 -22.38
C GLU A 102 21.17 -6.86 -23.25
N SER A 103 19.93 -6.68 -23.76
CA SER A 103 19.26 -7.65 -24.62
C SER A 103 19.52 -7.45 -26.12
N GLY A 104 20.10 -6.32 -26.53
CA GLY A 104 20.29 -5.98 -27.95
C GLY A 104 19.00 -5.81 -28.76
N LYS A 105 17.84 -5.68 -28.08
CA LYS A 105 16.52 -5.36 -28.65
C LYS A 105 16.08 -3.99 -28.17
N THR A 106 15.40 -3.19 -28.99
CA THR A 106 14.71 -2.01 -28.47
C THR A 106 13.51 -2.45 -27.63
N LEU A 107 13.48 -2.04 -26.36
CA LEU A 107 12.32 -2.20 -25.49
C LEU A 107 11.31 -1.11 -25.80
N GLU A 108 10.03 -1.45 -25.93
CA GLU A 108 8.93 -0.48 -26.13
C GLU A 108 8.02 -0.45 -24.90
N LEU A 109 7.64 0.74 -24.43
CA LEU A 109 6.74 0.89 -23.28
C LEU A 109 5.32 0.40 -23.64
N ASP A 110 4.86 -0.63 -22.95
CA ASP A 110 3.55 -1.29 -23.18
C ASP A 110 2.50 -0.81 -22.16
N TRP A 111 2.92 -0.61 -20.90
CA TRP A 111 2.05 -0.07 -19.85
C TRP A 111 2.85 0.55 -18.71
N SER A 112 2.29 1.56 -18.04
CA SER A 112 2.79 2.08 -16.76
C SER A 112 1.63 2.45 -15.85
N GLU A 113 1.79 2.25 -14.53
CA GLU A 113 0.75 2.56 -13.55
C GLU A 113 1.36 2.93 -12.19
N PRO A 114 1.16 4.18 -11.69
CA PRO A 114 1.48 4.51 -10.31
C PRO A 114 0.44 3.87 -9.38
N PHE A 115 0.87 3.37 -8.22
CA PHE A 115 -0.06 2.85 -7.22
C PHE A 115 -0.59 3.95 -6.29
N LEU A 116 -1.65 3.62 -5.54
CA LEU A 116 -2.26 4.54 -4.57
C LEU A 116 -1.22 5.09 -3.59
N GLY A 117 -1.17 6.42 -3.46
CA GLY A 117 -0.22 7.13 -2.59
C GLY A 117 1.03 7.63 -3.30
N SER A 118 1.15 7.41 -4.61
CA SER A 118 2.24 7.88 -5.48
C SER A 118 1.74 8.82 -6.57
N GLU A 119 2.63 9.67 -7.09
CA GLU A 119 2.37 10.56 -8.23
C GLU A 119 2.76 9.88 -9.56
N GLU A 120 2.51 10.55 -10.69
CA GLU A 120 2.84 10.07 -12.03
C GLU A 120 4.36 9.97 -12.29
N PHE A 121 4.74 9.24 -13.35
CA PHE A 121 6.13 9.08 -13.75
C PHE A 121 6.62 10.29 -14.54
N VAL A 122 7.81 10.80 -14.18
CA VAL A 122 8.46 11.93 -14.85
C VAL A 122 9.66 11.43 -15.64
N GLY A 123 9.68 11.74 -16.95
CA GLY A 123 10.80 11.40 -17.85
C GLY A 123 10.82 9.94 -18.33
N ILE A 124 9.75 9.18 -18.16
CA ILE A 124 9.64 7.83 -18.73
C ILE A 124 9.74 7.88 -20.26
N GLN A 125 10.51 6.96 -20.84
CA GLN A 125 10.75 6.89 -22.28
C GLN A 125 9.93 5.76 -22.90
N ASP A 126 9.31 6.04 -24.04
CA ASP A 126 8.53 5.06 -24.81
C ASP A 126 9.42 3.96 -25.43
N LYS A 127 10.71 4.23 -25.61
CA LYS A 127 11.68 3.28 -26.17
C LYS A 127 12.99 3.31 -25.40
N VAL A 128 13.57 2.14 -25.13
CA VAL A 128 14.87 1.98 -24.46
C VAL A 128 15.75 1.04 -25.30
N GLU A 129 16.83 1.58 -25.87
CA GLU A 129 17.80 0.80 -26.65
C GLU A 129 18.88 0.20 -25.75
N GLU A 130 19.56 1.03 -24.94
CA GLU A 130 20.60 0.58 -23.99
C GLU A 130 20.27 0.97 -22.55
N ASN A 131 20.09 2.25 -22.27
CA ASN A 131 19.85 2.75 -20.92
C ASN A 131 18.75 3.80 -20.90
N SER A 132 17.96 3.84 -19.82
CA SER A 132 16.96 4.88 -19.57
C SER A 132 16.86 5.16 -18.07
N SER A 133 16.52 6.40 -17.72
CA SER A 133 16.24 6.79 -16.33
C SER A 133 14.99 7.66 -16.25
N PHE A 134 14.17 7.42 -15.22
CA PHE A 134 12.97 8.20 -14.93
C PHE A 134 12.72 8.25 -13.43
N GLN A 135 11.82 9.13 -12.99
CA GLN A 135 11.52 9.32 -11.57
C GLN A 135 10.02 9.17 -11.28
N GLN A 136 9.69 8.84 -10.04
CA GLN A 136 8.32 8.89 -9.51
C GLN A 136 8.34 9.54 -8.13
N GLN A 137 7.43 10.46 -7.87
CA GLN A 137 7.31 11.09 -6.54
C GLN A 137 6.30 10.34 -5.68
N ALA A 138 6.49 10.38 -4.36
CA ALA A 138 5.44 10.02 -3.42
C ALA A 138 4.42 11.16 -3.32
N ALA A 139 3.14 10.83 -3.09
CA ALA A 139 2.10 11.86 -3.01
C ALA A 139 2.44 12.94 -1.99
N SER A 140 2.17 14.19 -2.35
CA SER A 140 2.44 15.37 -1.53
C SER A 140 1.68 15.41 -0.18
N GLU A 141 0.56 14.69 -0.05
CA GLU A 141 -0.28 14.63 1.16
C GLU A 141 -0.92 13.23 1.36
N GLY A 142 -1.50 12.99 2.54
CA GLY A 142 -2.22 11.75 2.89
C GLY A 142 -1.51 10.86 3.91
N SER A 143 -2.19 9.82 4.40
CA SER A 143 -1.61 8.77 5.26
C SER A 143 -0.80 7.74 4.48
N ASP A 144 -1.11 7.56 3.19
CA ASP A 144 -0.68 6.41 2.40
C ASP A 144 0.52 6.75 1.50
N ARG A 145 1.26 7.82 1.83
CA ARG A 145 2.37 8.36 1.03
C ARG A 145 3.42 7.29 0.78
N CYS A 146 3.63 6.98 -0.50
CA CYS A 146 4.61 6.01 -0.96
C CYS A 146 5.07 6.33 -2.38
N ALA A 147 6.28 5.94 -2.77
CA ALA A 147 6.71 5.96 -4.17
C ALA A 147 6.67 4.51 -4.69
N SER A 148 5.60 4.16 -5.40
CA SER A 148 5.31 2.79 -5.81
C SER A 148 4.49 2.74 -7.09
N GLY A 149 4.75 1.71 -7.89
CA GLY A 149 4.13 1.55 -9.20
C GLY A 149 4.78 0.42 -9.98
N TYR A 150 4.46 0.35 -11.27
CA TYR A 150 5.16 -0.52 -12.21
C TYR A 150 5.20 0.05 -13.62
N VAL A 151 6.16 -0.47 -14.38
CA VAL A 151 6.26 -0.34 -15.83
C VAL A 151 6.33 -1.73 -16.46
N THR A 152 5.81 -1.83 -17.68
CA THR A 152 5.85 -3.02 -18.52
C THR A 152 6.48 -2.63 -19.85
N TYR A 153 7.58 -3.29 -20.21
CA TYR A 153 8.24 -3.11 -21.50
C TYR A 153 8.02 -4.35 -22.37
N LYS A 154 7.57 -4.15 -23.62
CA LYS A 154 7.56 -5.16 -24.67
C LYS A 154 9.00 -5.43 -25.12
N ILE A 155 9.43 -6.69 -25.05
CA ILE A 155 10.73 -7.16 -25.59
C ILE A 155 10.55 -7.65 -27.04
N GLU A 156 9.51 -8.43 -27.25
CA GLU A 156 9.11 -9.03 -28.53
C GLU A 156 7.56 -9.16 -28.55
N ASP A 157 6.94 -9.53 -29.67
CA ASP A 157 5.48 -9.50 -29.84
C ASP A 157 4.67 -10.21 -28.73
N ASN A 158 5.21 -11.29 -28.20
CA ASN A 158 4.56 -12.07 -27.12
C ASN A 158 5.22 -11.91 -25.74
N LEU A 159 6.33 -11.15 -25.61
CA LEU A 159 7.14 -11.11 -24.39
C LEU A 159 7.16 -9.72 -23.76
N ARG A 160 6.82 -9.67 -22.48
CA ARG A 160 6.77 -8.45 -21.66
C ARG A 160 7.63 -8.59 -20.43
N TRP A 161 8.48 -7.60 -20.18
CA TRP A 161 9.26 -7.44 -18.97
C TRP A 161 8.52 -6.51 -18.00
N ILE A 162 8.20 -7.01 -16.81
CA ILE A 162 7.58 -6.25 -15.73
C ILE A 162 8.67 -5.80 -14.76
N ILE A 163 8.61 -4.54 -14.35
CA ILE A 163 9.42 -3.96 -13.27
C ILE A 163 8.48 -3.20 -12.36
N ALA A 164 8.45 -3.55 -11.08
CA ALA A 164 7.58 -2.93 -10.09
C ALA A 164 8.34 -2.66 -8.79
N TRP A 165 7.97 -1.61 -8.09
CA TRP A 165 8.66 -1.18 -6.86
C TRP A 165 7.70 -0.62 -5.83
N ARG A 166 8.19 -0.54 -4.59
CA ARG A 166 7.49 0.04 -3.46
C ARG A 166 8.47 0.59 -2.44
N ASN A 167 8.41 1.91 -2.25
CA ASN A 167 9.03 2.66 -1.16
C ASN A 167 7.92 3.26 -0.28
N ALA A 168 7.81 2.84 0.98
CA ALA A 168 6.72 3.19 1.88
C ALA A 168 7.22 3.39 3.32
N MET A 169 6.60 4.31 4.06
CA MET A 169 7.15 4.86 5.31
C MET A 169 7.53 3.82 6.39
N ASP A 170 6.76 2.74 6.57
CA ASP A 170 6.95 1.74 7.62
C ASP A 170 7.39 0.35 7.10
N GLU A 171 7.79 0.25 5.83
CA GLU A 171 8.18 -0.99 5.18
C GLU A 171 9.60 -0.86 4.60
N ARG A 172 10.39 -1.94 4.59
CA ARG A 172 11.60 -1.98 3.76
C ARG A 172 11.21 -1.85 2.29
N ASN A 173 12.06 -1.17 1.53
CA ASN A 173 11.87 -1.00 0.10
C ASN A 173 11.84 -2.36 -0.63
N LYS A 174 10.96 -2.47 -1.62
CA LYS A 174 10.70 -3.71 -2.36
C LYS A 174 10.76 -3.48 -3.86
N VAL A 175 11.26 -4.47 -4.58
CA VAL A 175 11.29 -4.51 -6.03
C VAL A 175 10.85 -5.89 -6.52
N TYR A 176 10.18 -5.94 -7.65
CA TYR A 176 9.70 -7.15 -8.29
C TYR A 176 9.98 -7.08 -9.78
N THR A 177 10.45 -8.19 -10.36
CA THR A 177 10.60 -8.31 -11.80
C THR A 177 10.26 -9.72 -12.29
N GLU A 178 9.63 -9.78 -13.46
CA GLU A 178 9.21 -11.00 -14.14
C GLU A 178 9.20 -10.77 -15.66
N ILE A 179 9.47 -11.82 -16.45
CA ILE A 179 9.21 -11.81 -17.89
C ILE A 179 8.03 -12.75 -18.16
N ILE A 180 6.94 -12.21 -18.70
CA ILE A 180 5.71 -12.95 -18.98
C ILE A 180 5.48 -13.09 -20.47
N SER A 181 4.81 -14.18 -20.86
CA SER A 181 4.28 -14.38 -22.20
C SER A 181 2.78 -14.04 -22.25
N GLY A 182 2.37 -13.20 -23.21
CA GLY A 182 0.96 -12.83 -23.39
C GLY A 182 0.44 -11.83 -22.36
N ALA A 183 -0.75 -12.11 -21.79
CA ALA A 183 -1.46 -11.22 -20.87
C ALA A 183 -1.15 -11.53 -19.39
N LYS A 184 -1.03 -10.48 -18.58
CA LYS A 184 -0.67 -10.60 -17.15
C LYS A 184 -1.76 -11.29 -16.33
N THR A 185 -1.40 -12.36 -15.62
CA THR A 185 -2.27 -13.01 -14.64
C THR A 185 -2.00 -12.51 -13.22
N GLY A 186 -2.87 -11.62 -12.70
CA GLY A 186 -2.85 -11.19 -11.31
C GLY A 186 -2.50 -9.71 -11.08
N SER A 187 -2.40 -9.32 -9.81
CA SER A 187 -2.14 -7.93 -9.38
C SER A 187 -0.67 -7.75 -9.03
N ILE A 188 0.01 -6.81 -9.70
CA ILE A 188 1.43 -6.51 -9.43
C ILE A 188 1.63 -5.91 -8.04
N ASP A 189 0.75 -5.03 -7.56
CA ASP A 189 0.82 -4.50 -6.19
C ASP A 189 0.92 -5.65 -5.15
N LYS A 190 0.15 -6.73 -5.32
CA LYS A 190 0.22 -7.91 -4.45
C LYS A 190 1.51 -8.73 -4.62
N LEU A 191 2.17 -8.66 -5.78
CA LEU A 191 3.44 -9.33 -6.04
C LEU A 191 4.61 -8.54 -5.43
N VAL A 192 4.68 -7.23 -5.67
CA VAL A 192 5.74 -6.37 -5.10
C VAL A 192 5.64 -6.24 -3.58
N ARG A 193 4.43 -6.23 -2.98
CA ARG A 193 4.29 -6.30 -1.52
C ARG A 193 4.89 -7.57 -0.91
N LYS A 194 4.92 -8.67 -1.67
CA LYS A 194 5.49 -9.96 -1.24
C LYS A 194 6.97 -10.14 -1.57
N SER A 195 7.56 -9.28 -2.40
CA SER A 195 8.97 -9.35 -2.76
C SER A 195 9.88 -8.70 -1.71
N ASN A 196 11.18 -8.68 -2.00
CA ASN A 196 12.24 -8.12 -1.15
C ASN A 196 12.92 -6.95 -1.89
N ASP A 197 14.04 -6.48 -1.36
CA ASP A 197 14.95 -5.49 -1.95
C ASP A 197 15.65 -5.96 -3.24
N ARG A 198 15.54 -7.24 -3.56
CA ARG A 198 16.03 -7.85 -4.81
C ARG A 198 15.01 -8.83 -5.39
N SER A 199 14.94 -8.88 -6.71
CA SER A 199 14.12 -9.83 -7.47
C SER A 199 14.89 -10.26 -8.72
N SER A 200 14.86 -11.56 -9.03
CA SER A 200 15.49 -12.13 -10.21
C SER A 200 14.54 -13.09 -10.93
N PHE A 201 14.57 -13.08 -12.25
CA PHE A 201 13.77 -13.93 -13.11
C PHE A 201 14.64 -14.58 -14.18
N GLN A 202 14.66 -15.92 -14.18
CA GLN A 202 15.47 -16.72 -15.10
C GLN A 202 14.67 -17.89 -15.72
N LYS A 203 13.33 -17.84 -15.73
CA LYS A 203 12.51 -18.96 -16.20
C LYS A 203 12.35 -19.04 -17.72
N HIS A 204 12.59 -17.94 -18.46
CA HIS A 204 12.52 -17.93 -19.92
C HIS A 204 13.85 -18.40 -20.54
N ASP A 205 13.80 -19.12 -21.66
CA ASP A 205 15.02 -19.77 -22.22
C ASP A 205 16.05 -18.78 -22.76
N MET A 206 15.60 -17.64 -23.29
CA MET A 206 16.48 -16.65 -23.95
C MET A 206 16.88 -15.46 -23.07
N TYR A 207 16.04 -15.08 -22.09
CA TYR A 207 16.18 -13.83 -21.35
C TYR A 207 16.24 -14.06 -19.85
N ALA A 208 17.05 -13.23 -19.16
CA ALA A 208 17.07 -13.11 -17.71
C ALA A 208 16.89 -11.64 -17.32
N ALA A 209 16.15 -11.41 -16.24
CA ALA A 209 15.89 -10.09 -15.69
C ALA A 209 16.23 -10.05 -14.21
N ASP A 210 16.93 -9.01 -13.78
CA ASP A 210 17.28 -8.76 -12.39
C ASP A 210 16.87 -7.34 -12.00
N ALA A 211 16.42 -7.15 -10.77
CA ALA A 211 16.09 -5.84 -10.23
C ALA A 211 16.52 -5.74 -8.77
N GLU A 212 17.18 -4.65 -8.41
CA GLU A 212 17.56 -4.30 -7.04
C GLU A 212 17.08 -2.89 -6.67
N ILE A 213 16.83 -2.68 -5.38
CA ILE A 213 16.50 -1.39 -4.77
C ILE A 213 17.24 -1.29 -3.43
N ASP A 214 17.67 -0.09 -3.02
CA ASP A 214 18.22 0.08 -1.67
C ASP A 214 17.13 -0.24 -0.63
N PRO A 215 17.33 -1.14 0.34
CA PRO A 215 16.28 -1.59 1.26
C PRO A 215 15.75 -0.52 2.24
N THR A 216 16.44 0.63 2.34
CA THR A 216 16.36 1.56 3.49
C THR A 216 16.33 3.05 3.15
N SER A 217 16.77 3.45 1.95
CA SER A 217 16.75 4.85 1.55
C SER A 217 15.31 5.37 1.41
N SER A 218 15.05 6.58 1.93
CA SER A 218 13.81 7.32 1.65
C SER A 218 13.74 7.84 0.20
N ARG A 219 14.90 7.89 -0.47
CA ARG A 219 15.10 8.24 -1.88
C ARG A 219 15.88 7.11 -2.57
N PRO A 220 15.30 5.92 -2.76
CA PRO A 220 16.02 4.78 -3.31
C PRO A 220 16.16 4.91 -4.83
N THR A 221 17.12 4.18 -5.38
CA THR A 221 17.24 3.94 -6.83
C THR A 221 16.90 2.48 -7.10
N VAL A 222 15.92 2.23 -7.97
CA VAL A 222 15.69 0.92 -8.60
C VAL A 222 16.67 0.78 -9.75
N LYS A 223 17.45 -0.30 -9.76
CA LYS A 223 18.23 -0.70 -10.92
C LYS A 223 17.63 -1.97 -11.48
N ALA A 224 17.08 -1.90 -12.67
CA ALA A 224 16.52 -3.04 -13.38
C ALA A 224 17.39 -3.35 -14.61
N LYS A 225 17.73 -4.62 -14.79
CA LYS A 225 18.62 -5.10 -15.83
C LYS A 225 17.98 -6.25 -16.60
N LEU A 226 17.97 -6.17 -17.92
CA LEU A 226 17.57 -7.26 -18.83
C LEU A 226 18.80 -7.76 -19.59
N THR A 227 18.95 -9.08 -19.70
CA THR A 227 20.08 -9.73 -20.39
C THR A 227 19.60 -10.88 -21.27
N ILE A 228 20.38 -11.19 -22.32
CA ILE A 228 20.31 -12.49 -23.00
C ILE A 228 21.10 -13.52 -22.17
N LYS A 229 20.54 -14.72 -22.02
CA LYS A 229 21.25 -15.85 -21.42
C LYS A 229 22.34 -16.38 -22.38
N PRO A 230 23.54 -16.73 -21.89
CA PRO A 230 24.49 -17.49 -22.68
C PRO A 230 23.89 -18.84 -23.09
N LYS A 231 24.13 -19.24 -24.34
CA LYS A 231 23.75 -20.57 -24.88
C LYS A 231 24.76 -21.64 -24.48
#